data_AF-A0A978VIH4-F1
#
_entry.id   AF-A0A978VIH4-F1
#
_cell.length_a   1.000
_cell.length_b   1.000
_cell.length_c   1.000
_cell.angle_alpha   90.00
_cell.angle_beta   90.00
_cell.angle_gamma   90.00
#
_symmetry.space_group_name_H-M   'P 1'
#
loop_
_entity.id
_entity.type
_entity.pdbx_description
1 polymer ?
#
loop_
_entity_poly.entity_id
_entity_poly.type
_entity_poly.pdbx_seq_one_letter_code
_entity_poly.pdbx_strand_id
1 'polypeptide(L)' 'MGYVQEARENHVKKKVEEALRSKMKQKALKECDHYASKYAECATGRTLSVVWKCRTQAKELNHCLHQ' A
#
# COMPACT_ATOMS: atom_id res chain seq x y z
N MET A 1 -34.91 -4.49 5.01
CA MET A 1 -33.69 -3.66 5.01
C MET A 1 -32.85 -4.13 3.84
N GLY A 2 -32.71 -3.29 2.82
CA GLY A 2 -32.57 -3.75 1.43
C GLY A 2 -31.13 -4.01 0.96
N TYR A 3 -30.97 -5.09 0.21
CA TYR A 3 -29.75 -5.50 -0.52
C TYR A 3 -29.11 -4.39 -1.38
N VAL A 4 -29.90 -3.39 -1.77
CA VAL A 4 -29.46 -2.20 -2.53
C VAL A 4 -28.58 -1.27 -1.68
N GLN A 5 -28.81 -1.19 -0.37
CA GLN A 5 -28.04 -0.37 0.55
C GLN A 5 -26.61 -0.93 0.73
N GLU A 6 -26.51 -2.25 0.90
CA GLU A 6 -25.25 -2.97 1.11
C GLU A 6 -24.35 -2.96 -0.14
N ALA A 7 -24.93 -3.09 -1.34
CA ALA A 7 -24.18 -2.95 -2.59
C ALA A 7 -23.60 -1.53 -2.78
N ARG A 8 -24.34 -0.49 -2.38
CA ARG A 8 -23.88 0.90 -2.43
C ARG A 8 -22.78 1.17 -1.40
N GLU A 9 -22.91 0.66 -0.18
CA GLU A 9 -21.86 0.74 0.84
C GLU A 9 -20.58 0.03 0.42
N ASN A 10 -20.67 -1.17 -0.15
CA ASN A 10 -19.51 -1.91 -0.62
C ASN A 10 -18.82 -1.22 -1.80
N HIS A 11 -19.58 -0.60 -2.72
CA HIS A 11 -19.02 0.18 -3.81
C HIS A 11 -18.29 1.43 -3.29
N VAL A 12 -18.86 2.13 -2.32
CA VAL A 12 -18.23 3.30 -1.68
C VAL A 12 -16.97 2.89 -0.93
N LYS A 13 -16.98 1.77 -0.20
CA LYS A 13 -15.80 1.21 0.48
C LYS A 13 -14.66 0.92 -0.51
N LYS A 14 -14.94 0.31 -1.67
CA LYS A 14 -13.93 0.07 -2.72
C LYS A 14 -13.37 1.38 -3.30
N LYS A 15 -14.22 2.36 -3.60
CA LYS A 15 -13.79 3.67 -4.10
C LYS A 15 -12.94 4.43 -3.08
N VAL A 16 -13.29 4.34 -1.80
CA VAL A 16 -12.54 4.96 -0.71
C VAL A 16 -11.21 4.25 -0.50
N GLU A 17 -11.15 2.92 -0.53
CA GLU A 17 -9.90 2.15 -0.52
C GLU A 17 -8.98 2.51 -1.69
N GLU A 18 -9.52 2.65 -2.91
CA GLU A 18 -8.73 3.08 -4.07
C GLU A 18 -8.23 4.52 -3.95
N ALA A 19 -9.09 5.45 -3.49
CA ALA A 19 -8.72 6.84 -3.26
C ALA A 19 -7.69 6.98 -2.11
N LEU A 20 -7.85 6.17 -1.06
CA LEU A 20 -6.93 6.10 0.07
C LEU A 20 -5.59 5.50 -0.37
N ARG A 21 -5.61 4.44 -1.18
CA ARG A 21 -4.40 3.84 -1.77
C ARG A 21 -3.65 4.83 -2.68
N SER A 22 -4.38 5.65 -3.42
CA SER A 22 -3.78 6.71 -4.24
C SER A 22 -3.19 7.84 -3.41
N LYS A 23 -3.88 8.30 -2.35
CA LYS A 23 -3.38 9.32 -1.43
C LYS A 23 -2.19 8.82 -0.60
N MET A 24 -2.26 7.59 -0.10
CA MET A 24 -1.16 6.95 0.63
C MET A 24 0.06 6.76 -0.28
N LYS A 25 -0.10 6.38 -1.55
CA LYS A 25 1.00 6.38 -2.53
C LYS A 25 1.66 7.74 -2.68
N GLN A 26 0.86 8.82 -2.77
CA GLN A 26 1.40 10.17 -2.92
C GLN A 26 2.13 10.65 -1.65
N LYS A 27 1.63 10.31 -0.46
CA LYS A 27 2.31 10.59 0.83
C LYS A 27 3.59 9.76 0.95
N ALA A 28 3.53 8.48 0.61
CA ALA A 28 4.66 7.54 0.64
C ALA A 28 5.82 7.98 -0.26
N LEU A 29 5.50 8.50 -1.46
CA LEU A 29 6.49 8.98 -2.43
C LEU A 29 7.17 10.28 -2.03
N LYS A 30 6.66 11.02 -1.04
CA LYS A 30 7.29 12.29 -0.60
C LYS A 30 8.03 12.15 0.71
N GLU A 31 7.45 11.45 1.68
CA GLU A 31 7.99 11.39 3.05
C GLU A 31 8.79 10.10 3.29
N CYS A 32 8.32 8.99 2.71
CA CYS A 32 8.92 7.66 2.84
C CYS A 32 9.71 7.23 1.61
N ASP A 33 10.05 8.17 0.71
CA ASP A 33 10.72 7.90 -0.57
C ASP A 33 12.02 7.10 -0.40
N HIS A 34 12.80 7.43 0.62
CA HIS A 34 14.03 6.73 0.94
C HIS A 34 13.81 5.24 1.27
N TYR A 35 12.75 4.91 2.03
CA TYR A 35 12.39 3.53 2.37
C TYR A 35 11.73 2.82 1.18
N ALA A 36 10.96 3.55 0.37
CA ALA A 36 10.35 3.03 -0.85
C ALA A 36 11.41 2.66 -1.89
N SER A 37 12.45 3.49 -2.06
CA SER A 37 13.59 3.25 -2.93
C SER A 37 14.37 2.00 -2.50
N LYS A 38 14.69 1.85 -1.21
CA LYS A 38 15.34 0.64 -0.66
C LYS A 38 14.52 -0.63 -0.88
N TYR A 39 13.20 -0.54 -0.72
CA TYR A 39 12.31 -1.67 -0.98
C TYR A 39 12.24 -1.99 -2.49
N ALA A 40 12.20 -0.97 -3.36
CA ALA A 40 12.20 -1.13 -4.80
C ALA A 40 13.51 -1.74 -5.32
N GLU A 41 14.66 -1.32 -4.79
CA GLU A 41 15.97 -1.93 -5.07
C GLU A 41 15.99 -3.41 -4.66
N CYS A 42 15.44 -3.74 -3.49
CA CYS A 42 15.33 -5.13 -3.05
C CYS A 42 14.34 -5.94 -3.92
N ALA A 43 13.26 -5.32 -4.36
CA ALA A 43 12.25 -5.94 -5.22
C ALA A 43 12.69 -6.11 -6.67
N THR A 44 13.70 -5.37 -7.10
CA THR A 44 14.24 -5.43 -8.45
C THR A 44 14.82 -6.82 -8.70
N GLY A 45 14.26 -7.53 -9.68
CA GLY A 45 14.66 -8.90 -10.04
C GLY A 45 14.08 -10.01 -9.17
N ARG A 46 13.16 -9.72 -8.23
CA ARG A 46 12.54 -10.72 -7.34
C ARG A 46 11.01 -10.66 -7.43
N THR A 47 10.41 -11.61 -8.15
CA THR A 47 8.95 -11.70 -8.33
C THR A 47 8.25 -12.53 -7.26
N LEU A 48 8.85 -13.66 -6.84
CA LEU A 48 8.23 -14.58 -5.88
C LEU A 48 8.88 -14.54 -4.49
N SER A 49 10.18 -14.26 -4.44
CA SER A 49 10.98 -14.26 -3.20
C SER A 49 10.95 -12.92 -2.45
N VAL A 50 10.27 -11.91 -2.98
CA VAL A 50 10.26 -10.53 -2.44
C VAL A 50 9.71 -10.46 -1.03
N VAL A 51 8.64 -11.21 -0.75
CA VAL A 51 7.94 -11.19 0.55
C VAL A 51 8.85 -11.69 1.68
N TRP A 52 9.79 -12.59 1.37
CA TRP A 52 10.70 -13.18 2.33
C TRP A 52 12.03 -12.44 2.40
N LYS A 53 12.62 -12.13 1.23
CA LYS A 53 13.94 -11.50 1.14
C LYS A 53 13.92 -10.00 1.43
N CYS A 54 12.81 -9.32 1.13
CA CYS A 54 12.65 -7.88 1.34
C CYS A 54 11.74 -7.55 2.53
N ARG A 55 11.51 -8.53 3.42
CA ARG A 55 10.61 -8.41 4.57
C ARG A 55 11.02 -7.27 5.52
N THR A 56 12.33 -7.05 5.67
CA THR A 56 12.87 -6.00 6.55
C THR A 56 12.57 -4.61 5.98
N GLN A 57 12.90 -4.38 4.71
CA GLN A 57 12.65 -3.13 4.00
C GLN A 57 11.14 -2.86 3.90
N ALA A 58 10.33 -3.91 3.70
CA ALA A 58 8.88 -3.81 3.73
C ALA A 58 8.36 -3.37 5.11
N LYS A 59 8.94 -3.86 6.21
CA LYS A 59 8.56 -3.44 7.57
C LYS A 59 8.92 -1.98 7.83
N GLU A 60 10.11 -1.52 7.43
CA GLU A 60 10.51 -0.12 7.56
C GLU A 60 9.62 0.82 6.75
N LEU A 61 9.30 0.43 5.51
CA LEU A 61 8.37 1.18 4.67
C LEU A 61 6.97 1.22 5.28
N ASN A 62 6.45 0.10 5.79
CA ASN A 62 5.16 0.06 6.47
C ASN A 62 5.17 0.89 7.76
N HIS A 63 6.27 0.89 8.53
CA HIS A 63 6.40 1.69 9.73
C HIS A 63 6.34 3.20 9.41
N CYS A 64 6.99 3.63 8.34
CA CYS A 64 6.90 5.01 7.85
C CYS A 64 5.50 5.36 7.32
N LEU A 65 4.84 4.43 6.62
CA LEU A 65 3.48 4.60 6.10
C LEU A 65 2.38 4.65 7.18
N HIS A 66 2.62 3.98 8.31
CA HIS A 66 1.69 3.91 9.44
C HIS A 66 1.82 5.08 10.42
N GLN A 67 2.75 6.03 10.21
CA GLN A 67 2.78 7.33 10.89
C GLN A 67 1.75 8.31 10.30
#